data_AF-A0A6V7M958-F1
#
_entry.id   AF-A0A6V7M958-F1
#
_cell.length_a   1.000
_cell.length_b   1.000
_cell.length_c   1.000
_cell.angle_alpha   90.00
_cell.angle_beta   90.00
_cell.angle_gamma   90.00
#
_symmetry.space_group_name_H-M   'P 1'
#
loop_
_entity.id
_entity.type
_entity.pdbx_description
1 polymer ?
#
loop_
_entity_poly.entity_id
_entity_poly.type
_entity_poly.pdbx_seq_one_letter_code
_entity_poly.pdbx_strand_id
1 'polypeptide(L)'
;FIPLHWVIFPSVGNIIRHIFFEKWRDWKWLCYQVAVLSLPYIQSFYLSLGALYLFIPIMGRSGASINSEVVIANMIAFLFCLMLSYTMSIVLLVKNAGRVISVISGLFLLSIAVLILTPLGFPYRGDISSPAPQRFMIA
;
A
#
# COMPACT_ATOMS: atom_id res chain seq x y z
N PHE A 1 16.14 7.58 1.64
CA PHE A 1 16.42 6.20 2.07
C PHE A 1 15.52 5.17 1.38
N ILE A 2 14.19 5.36 1.33
CA ILE A 2 13.25 4.42 0.67
C ILE A 2 13.61 4.12 -0.80
N PRO A 3 13.87 5.13 -1.67
CA PRO A 3 14.22 4.85 -3.07
C PRO A 3 15.52 4.06 -3.22
N LEU A 4 16.47 4.26 -2.30
CA LEU A 4 17.74 3.53 -2.31
C LEU A 4 17.54 2.04 -2.02
N HIS A 5 16.60 1.67 -1.13
CA HIS A 5 16.26 0.26 -0.88
C HIS A 5 15.63 -0.39 -2.10
N TRP A 6 14.78 0.37 -2.79
CA TRP A 6 14.10 -0.09 -3.99
C TRP A 6 15.05 -0.31 -5.17
N VAL A 7 16.24 0.26 -5.16
CA VAL A 7 17.25 0.05 -6.20
C VAL A 7 18.26 -1.02 -5.78
N ILE A 8 18.75 -0.98 -4.54
CA ILE A 8 19.81 -1.88 -4.07
C ILE A 8 19.33 -3.33 -4.04
N PHE A 9 18.17 -3.61 -3.45
CA PHE A 9 17.69 -5.00 -3.30
C PHE A 9 17.47 -5.70 -4.65
N PRO A 10 16.78 -5.09 -5.64
CA PRO A 10 16.67 -5.69 -6.98
C PRO A 10 18.01 -5.81 -7.69
N SER A 11 18.91 -4.84 -7.53
CA SER A 11 20.24 -4.86 -8.18
C SER A 11 21.08 -6.02 -7.65
N VAL A 12 21.16 -6.18 -6.33
CA VAL A 12 21.87 -7.28 -5.68
C VAL A 12 21.23 -8.62 -6.03
N GLY A 13 19.90 -8.72 -6.01
CA GLY A 13 19.18 -9.94 -6.42
C GLY A 13 19.47 -10.33 -7.87
N ASN A 14 19.53 -9.36 -8.79
CA ASN A 14 19.90 -9.63 -10.18
C ASN A 14 21.35 -10.12 -10.34
N ILE A 15 22.29 -9.57 -9.57
CA ILE A 15 23.69 -10.04 -9.56
C ILE A 15 23.78 -11.48 -9.03
N ILE A 16 23.13 -11.77 -7.90
CA ILE A 16 23.09 -13.13 -7.32
C ILE A 16 22.48 -14.12 -8.30
N ARG A 17 21.40 -13.73 -8.99
CA ARG A 17 20.79 -14.56 -10.02
C ARG A 17 21.77 -14.89 -11.13
N HIS A 18 22.49 -13.89 -11.67
CA HIS A 18 23.45 -14.10 -12.75
C HIS A 18 24.58 -15.06 -12.34
N ILE A 19 25.00 -15.04 -11.08
CA ILE A 19 26.11 -15.89 -10.60
C ILE A 19 25.64 -17.32 -10.29
N PHE A 20 24.48 -17.49 -9.64
CA PHE A 20 24.07 -18.78 -9.07
C PHE A 20 22.84 -19.42 -9.72
N PHE A 21 21.94 -18.63 -10.28
CA PHE A 21 20.60 -19.08 -10.68
C PHE A 21 20.28 -18.78 -12.16
N GLU A 22 21.29 -18.67 -13.01
CA GLU A 22 21.14 -18.35 -14.43
C GLU A 22 20.18 -19.31 -15.16
N LYS A 23 20.21 -20.60 -14.77
CA LYS A 23 19.37 -21.66 -15.36
C LYS A 23 17.92 -21.67 -14.85
N TRP A 24 17.57 -20.88 -13.84
CA TRP A 24 16.20 -20.85 -13.31
C TRP A 24 15.26 -20.10 -14.24
N ARG A 25 14.21 -20.78 -14.72
CA ARG A 25 13.19 -20.24 -15.63
C ARG A 25 11.79 -20.34 -15.04
N ASP A 26 10.85 -19.67 -15.71
CA ASP A 26 9.41 -19.72 -15.46
C ASP A 26 9.02 -19.33 -14.02
N TRP A 27 8.27 -20.19 -13.34
CA TRP A 27 7.72 -19.91 -12.00
C TRP A 27 8.81 -19.76 -10.93
N LYS A 28 9.93 -20.50 -11.05
CA LYS A 28 11.04 -20.41 -10.09
C LYS A 28 11.70 -19.05 -10.12
N TRP A 29 11.82 -18.47 -11.32
CA TRP A 29 12.31 -17.11 -11.52
C TRP A 29 11.36 -16.08 -10.93
N LEU A 30 10.06 -16.21 -11.20
CA LEU A 30 9.04 -15.33 -10.61
C LEU A 30 9.05 -15.39 -9.07
N CYS A 31 9.11 -16.58 -8.48
CA CYS A 31 9.18 -16.75 -7.03
C CYS A 31 10.44 -16.12 -6.43
N TYR A 32 11.60 -16.30 -7.07
CA TYR A 32 12.84 -15.66 -6.64
C TYR A 32 12.72 -14.12 -6.67
N GLN A 33 12.20 -13.59 -7.77
CA GLN A 33 12.01 -12.15 -7.93
C GLN A 33 11.06 -11.58 -6.87
N VAL A 34 9.95 -12.28 -6.60
CA VAL A 34 9.00 -11.89 -5.53
C VAL A 34 9.69 -11.94 -4.16
N ALA A 35 10.51 -12.95 -3.87
CA ALA A 35 11.23 -13.05 -2.61
C ALA A 35 12.20 -11.88 -2.41
N VAL A 36 13.01 -11.55 -3.42
CA VAL A 36 13.96 -10.41 -3.37
C VAL A 36 13.22 -9.09 -3.16
N LEU A 37 12.07 -8.91 -3.81
CA LEU A 37 11.28 -7.67 -3.73
C LEU A 37 10.45 -7.58 -2.45
N SER A 38 10.19 -8.68 -1.76
CA SER A 38 9.36 -8.72 -0.55
C SER A 38 9.97 -7.93 0.61
N LEU A 39 11.28 -8.04 0.84
CA LEU A 39 11.98 -7.32 1.92
C LEU A 39 11.85 -5.79 1.83
N PRO A 40 12.26 -5.14 0.71
CA PRO A 40 12.11 -3.70 0.56
C PRO A 40 10.64 -3.27 0.54
N TYR A 41 9.72 -4.12 0.04
CA TYR A 41 8.28 -3.84 0.08
C TYR A 41 7.76 -3.79 1.52
N ILE A 42 8.03 -4.81 2.34
CA ILE A 42 7.61 -4.88 3.74
C ILE A 42 8.19 -3.70 4.52
N GLN A 43 9.46 -3.38 4.34
CA GLN A 43 10.09 -2.23 4.99
C GLN A 43 9.42 -0.90 4.62
N SER A 44 9.07 -0.73 3.33
CA SER A 44 8.43 0.50 2.86
C SER A 44 6.99 0.61 3.34
N PHE A 45 6.29 -0.52 3.44
CA PHE A 45 4.97 -0.60 4.04
C PHE A 45 5.01 -0.26 5.54
N TYR A 46 5.99 -0.80 6.29
CA TYR A 46 6.20 -0.47 7.70
C TYR A 46 6.46 1.02 7.91
N LEU A 47 7.32 1.65 7.09
CA LEU A 47 7.55 3.09 7.14
C LEU A 47 6.31 3.91 6.79
N SER A 48 5.50 3.43 5.83
CA SER A 48 4.23 4.08 5.47
C SER A 48 3.23 4.05 6.62
N LEU A 49 3.12 2.92 7.32
CA LEU A 49 2.33 2.81 8.55
C LEU A 49 2.87 3.72 9.64
N GLY A 50 4.20 3.75 9.85
CA GLY A 50 4.84 4.65 10.81
C GLY A 50 4.53 6.12 10.53
N ALA A 51 4.52 6.51 9.25
CA ALA A 51 4.10 7.85 8.84
C ALA A 51 2.64 8.11 9.22
N LEU A 52 1.71 7.20 8.91
CA LEU A 52 0.30 7.36 9.29
C LEU A 52 0.13 7.45 10.82
N TYR A 53 0.80 6.60 11.59
CA TYR A 53 0.78 6.65 13.05
C TYR A 53 1.31 7.96 13.64
N LEU A 54 2.22 8.64 12.93
CA LEU A 54 2.73 9.94 13.33
C LEU A 54 1.78 11.07 12.93
N PHE A 55 1.27 11.06 11.70
CA PHE A 55 0.48 12.16 11.16
C PHE A 55 -0.97 12.18 11.65
N ILE A 56 -1.59 11.03 11.89
CA ILE A 56 -2.96 10.94 12.43
C ILE A 56 -3.10 11.72 13.77
N PRO A 57 -2.26 11.49 14.80
CA PRO A 57 -2.39 12.21 16.06
C PRO A 57 -2.01 13.69 15.95
N ILE A 58 -1.01 14.05 15.13
CA ILE A 58 -0.66 15.46 14.88
C ILE A 58 -1.86 16.19 14.28
N MET A 59 -2.48 15.58 13.27
CA MET A 59 -3.60 16.16 12.58
C MET A 59 -4.87 16.20 13.46
N GLY A 60 -5.01 15.24 14.39
CA GLY A 60 -6.03 15.29 15.45
C GLY A 60 -5.88 16.47 16.41
N ARG A 61 -4.66 17.00 16.61
CA ARG A 61 -4.38 18.17 17.46
C ARG A 61 -4.42 19.51 16.70
N SER A 62 -4.37 19.49 15.37
CA SER A 62 -4.39 20.69 14.51
C SER A 62 -5.70 21.49 14.59
N GLY A 63 -6.76 20.89 15.13
CA GLY A 63 -8.07 21.54 15.27
C GLY A 63 -8.69 21.92 13.92
N ALA A 64 -9.51 22.98 13.90
CA ALA A 64 -10.25 23.42 12.72
C ALA A 64 -9.44 24.26 11.72
N SER A 65 -8.15 24.53 12.02
CA SER A 65 -7.31 25.39 11.17
C SER A 65 -7.01 24.77 9.80
N ILE A 66 -6.96 23.43 9.71
CA ILE A 66 -6.67 22.68 8.50
C ILE A 66 -7.61 21.47 8.44
N ASN A 67 -8.21 21.18 7.28
CA ASN A 67 -9.08 20.02 7.14
C ASN A 67 -8.26 18.72 7.23
N SER A 68 -8.31 18.12 8.41
CA SER A 68 -7.63 16.88 8.76
C SER A 68 -7.88 15.73 7.81
N GLU A 69 -9.13 15.58 7.39
CA GLU A 69 -9.57 14.44 6.59
C GLU A 69 -8.99 14.52 5.20
N VAL A 70 -8.98 15.71 4.59
CA VAL A 70 -8.39 15.93 3.27
C VAL A 70 -6.90 15.64 3.26
N VAL A 71 -6.16 16.08 4.28
CA VAL A 71 -4.71 15.84 4.34
C VAL A 71 -4.39 14.36 4.55
N ILE A 72 -5.08 13.67 5.47
CA ILE A 72 -4.87 12.23 5.68
C ILE A 72 -5.29 11.43 4.43
N ALA A 73 -6.38 11.80 3.77
CA ALA A 73 -6.80 11.16 2.52
C ALA A 73 -5.75 11.30 1.41
N ASN A 74 -5.21 12.51 1.21
CA ASN A 74 -4.14 12.75 0.24
C ASN A 74 -2.85 11.98 0.59
N MET A 75 -2.49 11.94 1.87
CA MET A 75 -1.32 11.20 2.33
C MET A 75 -1.46 9.69 2.08
N ILE A 76 -2.61 9.10 2.40
CA ILE A 76 -2.89 7.68 2.13
C ILE A 76 -2.87 7.41 0.64
N ALA A 77 -3.51 8.25 -0.18
CA ALA A 77 -3.51 8.11 -1.63
C ALA A 77 -2.08 8.16 -2.21
N PHE A 78 -1.26 9.09 -1.74
CA PHE A 78 0.14 9.21 -2.14
C PHE A 78 0.96 7.97 -1.75
N LEU A 79 0.86 7.53 -0.49
CA LEU A 79 1.57 6.34 0.00
C LEU A 79 1.14 5.07 -0.74
N PHE A 80 -0.15 4.92 -1.01
CA PHE A 80 -0.69 3.82 -1.80
C PHE A 80 -0.15 3.83 -3.23
N CYS A 81 -0.19 4.99 -3.90
CA CYS A 81 0.34 5.13 -5.25
C CYS A 81 1.85 4.81 -5.31
N LEU A 82 2.60 5.22 -4.29
CA LEU A 82 4.02 4.90 -4.15
C LEU A 82 4.22 3.38 -4.04
N MET A 83 3.54 2.70 -3.11
CA MET A 83 3.61 1.24 -2.99
C MET A 83 3.23 0.52 -4.28
N LEU A 84 2.15 0.97 -4.93
CA LEU A 84 1.67 0.41 -6.19
C LEU A 84 2.73 0.52 -7.30
N SER A 85 3.38 1.68 -7.41
CA SER A 85 4.44 1.90 -8.40
C SER A 85 5.59 0.90 -8.27
N TYR A 86 5.93 0.48 -7.05
CA TYR A 86 6.96 -0.54 -6.83
C TYR A 86 6.48 -1.92 -7.29
N THR A 87 5.25 -2.29 -6.93
CA THR A 87 4.64 -3.57 -7.31
C THR A 87 4.47 -3.72 -8.83
N MET A 88 4.25 -2.62 -9.55
CA MET A 88 4.08 -2.65 -11.02
C MET A 88 5.27 -3.27 -11.76
N SER A 89 6.49 -3.15 -11.22
CA SER A 89 7.68 -3.78 -11.80
C SER A 89 7.58 -5.30 -11.90
N ILE A 90 6.84 -5.93 -10.97
CA ILE A 90 6.57 -7.38 -10.98
C ILE A 90 5.47 -7.73 -11.98
N VAL A 91 4.41 -6.91 -12.02
CA VAL A 91 3.25 -7.13 -12.90
C VAL A 91 3.67 -7.15 -14.36
N LEU A 92 4.62 -6.28 -14.75
CA LEU A 92 5.18 -6.23 -16.10
C LEU A 92 6.02 -7.46 -16.46
N LEU A 93 6.53 -8.20 -15.46
CA LEU A 93 7.31 -9.42 -15.68
C LEU A 93 6.42 -10.63 -16.04
N VAL A 94 5.11 -10.53 -15.81
CA VAL A 94 4.15 -11.61 -16.08
C VAL A 94 3.77 -11.60 -17.56
N LYS A 95 3.75 -12.81 -18.16
CA LYS A 95 3.44 -13.03 -19.59
C LYS A 95 2.16 -12.31 -20.08
N ASN A 96 1.16 -12.15 -19.22
CA ASN A 96 -0.12 -11.49 -19.52
C ASN A 96 -0.42 -10.36 -18.52
N ALA A 97 0.40 -9.31 -18.52
CA ALA A 97 0.24 -8.15 -17.64
C ALA A 97 -1.18 -7.54 -17.70
N GLY A 98 -1.81 -7.48 -18.89
CA GLY A 98 -3.16 -6.93 -19.06
C GLY A 98 -4.23 -7.67 -18.24
N ARG A 99 -4.12 -9.01 -18.12
CA ARG A 99 -5.03 -9.80 -17.29
C ARG A 99 -4.83 -9.50 -15.81
N VAL A 100 -3.58 -9.35 -15.36
CA VAL A 100 -3.25 -9.01 -13.98
C VAL A 100 -3.76 -7.61 -13.63
N ILE A 101 -3.53 -6.62 -14.50
CA ILE A 101 -4.03 -5.25 -14.33
C ILE A 101 -5.56 -5.24 -14.29
N SER A 102 -6.22 -5.99 -15.18
CA SER A 102 -7.68 -6.11 -15.19
C SER A 102 -8.21 -6.66 -13.86
N VAL A 103 -7.62 -7.74 -13.33
CA VAL A 103 -8.02 -8.31 -12.03
C VAL A 103 -7.79 -7.31 -10.89
N ILE A 104 -6.63 -6.65 -10.84
CA ILE A 104 -6.31 -5.66 -9.80
C ILE A 104 -7.30 -4.48 -9.88
N SER A 105 -7.59 -3.98 -11.08
CA SER A 105 -8.56 -2.90 -11.29
C SER A 105 -9.98 -3.31 -10.88
N GLY A 106 -10.39 -4.55 -11.17
CA GLY A 106 -11.67 -5.09 -10.73
C GLY A 106 -11.78 -5.18 -9.21
N LEU A 107 -10.73 -5.67 -8.54
CA LEU A 107 -10.66 -5.72 -7.07
C LEU A 107 -10.69 -4.33 -6.44
N PHE A 108 -10.02 -3.35 -7.07
CA PHE A 108 -10.04 -1.96 -6.63
C PHE A 108 -11.44 -1.36 -6.74
N LEU A 109 -12.09 -1.49 -7.89
CA LEU A 109 -13.46 -1.01 -8.10
C LEU A 109 -14.46 -1.70 -7.17
N LEU A 110 -14.30 -3.01 -6.94
CA LEU A 110 -15.10 -3.75 -5.98
C LEU A 110 -14.90 -3.21 -4.55
N SER A 111 -13.66 -2.94 -4.16
CA SER A 111 -13.35 -2.38 -2.84
C SER A 111 -13.97 -1.00 -2.65
N ILE A 112 -13.93 -0.14 -3.68
CA ILE A 112 -14.63 1.15 -3.69
C ILE A 112 -16.14 0.95 -3.57
N ALA A 113 -16.72 0.04 -4.34
CA ALA A 113 -18.15 -0.25 -4.29
C ALA A 113 -18.57 -0.70 -2.88
N VAL A 114 -17.80 -1.60 -2.26
CA VAL A 114 -18.02 -2.00 -0.86
C VAL A 114 -17.91 -0.78 0.07
N LEU A 115 -16.89 0.06 -0.08
CA LEU A 115 -16.66 1.21 0.80
C LEU A 115 -17.78 2.26 0.71
N ILE A 116 -18.33 2.51 -0.49
CA ILE A 116 -19.40 3.50 -0.72
C ILE A 116 -20.78 2.92 -0.37
N LEU A 117 -21.04 1.65 -0.72
CA LEU A 117 -22.36 1.04 -0.58
C LEU A 117 -22.57 0.36 0.77
N THR A 118 -21.51 0.18 1.57
CA THR A 118 -21.60 -0.45 2.89
C THR A 118 -21.01 0.43 3.97
N PRO A 119 -21.50 0.30 5.21
CA PRO A 119 -20.97 1.07 6.32
C PRO A 119 -19.58 0.59 6.79
N LEU A 120 -18.96 -0.42 6.14
CA LEU A 120 -17.67 -1.01 6.57
C LEU A 120 -16.51 -0.01 6.52
N GLY A 121 -16.58 1.00 5.66
CA GLY A 121 -15.55 2.04 5.56
C GLY A 121 -15.70 3.19 6.55
N PHE A 122 -16.85 3.30 7.25
CA PHE A 122 -17.15 4.45 8.08
C PHE A 122 -16.80 4.16 9.55
N PRO A 123 -15.82 4.88 10.15
CA PRO A 123 -15.42 4.69 11.54
C PRO A 123 -16.42 5.30 12.54
N TYR A 124 -17.43 6.02 12.05
CA TYR A 124 -18.49 6.62 12.86
C TYR A 124 -19.83 5.98 12.48
N ARG A 125 -20.44 5.24 13.41
CA ARG A 125 -21.78 4.63 13.27
C ARG A 125 -22.57 4.96 14.53
N GLY A 126 -23.81 5.41 14.34
CA GLY A 126 -24.76 5.72 15.43
C GLY A 126 -25.53 4.49 15.93
N ASP A 127 -24.91 3.32 15.94
CA ASP A 127 -25.53 2.08 16.41
C ASP A 127 -25.40 1.99 17.93
N ILE A 128 -26.54 1.88 18.64
CA ILE A 128 -26.61 1.80 20.10
C ILE A 128 -26.02 0.46 20.60
N SER A 129 -26.06 -0.59 19.76
CA SER A 129 -25.53 -1.92 20.09
C SER A 129 -24.03 -2.07 19.81
N SER A 130 -23.44 -1.19 18.99
CA SER A 130 -22.01 -1.15 18.67
C SER A 130 -21.56 0.31 18.45
N PRO A 131 -21.44 1.10 19.54
CA PRO A 131 -21.11 2.50 19.43
C PRO A 131 -19.71 2.68 18.85
N ALA A 132 -19.62 3.27 17.68
CA ALA A 132 -18.33 3.63 17.11
C ALA A 132 -17.82 4.91 17.81
N PRO A 133 -16.49 5.06 18.02
CA PRO A 133 -15.93 6.20 18.74
C PRO A 133 -16.30 7.51 18.05
N GLN A 134 -17.29 8.22 18.56
CA GLN A 134 -17.79 9.47 18.01
C GLN A 134 -16.84 10.62 18.41
N ARG A 135 -16.51 11.53 17.49
CA ARG A 135 -15.84 12.79 17.86
C ARG A 135 -16.82 13.61 18.70
N PHE A 136 -16.74 13.48 20.03
CA PHE A 136 -17.41 14.41 20.93
C PHE A 136 -16.71 15.77 20.80
N MET A 137 -17.40 16.75 20.22
CA MET A 137 -17.05 18.15 20.44
C MET A 137 -17.40 18.47 21.90
N ILE A 138 -16.38 18.54 22.74
CA ILE A 138 -16.54 19.10 24.09
C ILE A 138 -16.57 20.62 23.87
N ALA A 139 -17.76 21.20 24.02
CA ALA A 139 -17.99 22.65 23.97
C ALA A 139 -17.47 23.32 25.25
#